data_AF-A0A382BLP7-F1
#
_entry.id   AF-A0A382BLP7-F1
#
_cell.length_a   1.000
_cell.length_b   1.000
_cell.length_c   1.000
_cell.angle_alpha   90.00
_cell.angle_beta   90.00
_cell.angle_gamma   90.00
#
_symmetry.space_group_name_H-M   'P 1'
#
loop_
_entity.id
_entity.type
_entity.pdbx_description
1 polymer ?
#
loop_
_entity_poly.entity_id
_entity_poly.type
_entity_poly.pdbx_seq_one_letter_code
_entity_poly.pdbx_strand_id
1 'polypeptide(L)'
;MSSKSKSASKYVNDLFDDARELTSDTINPFSYWVLRGKIAAGEYPGKQFSKKPSTFIASVVHSVIALFRSRFAARNSPDWKIGQLMDSGIDTFIDLTESGERPPYNMHLHTQRRKRSRRSEYYRFPIPDKNVTSLEQMKEI
;
A
#
# COMPACT_ATOMS: atom_id res chain seq x y z
N MET A 1 35.73 17.80 23.25
CA MET A 1 35.47 17.21 21.92
C MET A 1 34.30 17.97 21.30
N SER A 2 34.57 18.79 20.28
CA SER A 2 33.58 19.72 19.70
C SER A 2 32.54 18.94 18.89
N SER A 3 31.26 19.02 19.27
CA SER A 3 30.16 18.54 18.44
C SER A 3 30.09 19.44 17.19
N LYS A 4 30.31 18.85 16.01
CA LYS A 4 30.12 19.56 14.75
C LYS A 4 28.61 19.77 14.57
N SER A 5 28.14 21.00 14.78
CA SER A 5 26.80 21.42 14.38
C SER A 5 26.66 21.23 12.86
N LYS A 6 25.79 20.31 12.44
CA LYS A 6 25.45 20.12 11.02
C LYS A 6 24.62 21.34 10.57
N SER A 7 24.98 21.93 9.43
CA SER A 7 24.23 23.05 8.84
C SER A 7 22.77 22.65 8.54
N ALA A 8 21.82 23.56 8.79
CA ALA A 8 20.40 23.35 8.51
C ALA A 8 20.14 22.93 7.04
N SER A 9 20.96 23.45 6.10
CA SER A 9 20.91 23.06 4.68
C SER A 9 21.23 21.59 4.47
N LYS A 10 22.17 21.02 5.25
CA LYS A 10 22.51 19.60 5.18
C LYS A 10 21.38 18.72 5.70
N TYR A 11 20.76 19.10 6.82
CA TYR A 11 19.58 18.37 7.33
C TYR A 11 18.42 18.37 6.34
N VAL A 12 18.20 19.51 5.69
CA VAL A 12 17.15 19.65 4.69
C VAL A 12 17.44 18.76 3.47
N ASN A 13 18.69 18.75 2.99
CA ASN A 13 19.08 17.89 1.87
C ASN A 13 19.05 16.40 2.24
N ASP A 14 19.58 16.01 3.40
CA ASP A 14 19.52 14.64 3.90
C ASP A 14 18.04 14.17 4.01
N LEU A 15 17.14 15.02 4.51
CA LEU A 15 15.69 14.73 4.57
C LEU A 15 15.04 14.63 3.18
N PHE A 16 15.48 15.44 2.22
CA PHE A 16 14.98 15.38 0.84
C PHE A 16 15.48 14.15 0.10
N ASP A 17 16.72 13.72 0.35
CA ASP A 17 17.31 12.54 -0.26
C ASP A 17 16.77 11.26 0.38
N ASP A 18 16.59 11.21 1.70
CA ASP A 18 15.86 10.15 2.40
C ASP A 18 14.41 10.05 1.90
N ALA A 19 13.74 11.20 1.71
CA ALA A 19 12.40 11.24 1.13
C ALA A 19 12.38 10.79 -0.34
N ARG A 20 13.44 11.07 -1.12
CA ARG A 20 13.58 10.59 -2.50
C ARG A 20 13.80 9.09 -2.56
N GLU A 21 14.63 8.55 -1.69
CA GLU A 21 14.90 7.13 -1.54
C GLU A 21 13.63 6.39 -1.08
N LEU A 22 12.86 6.96 -0.14
CA LEU A 22 11.51 6.50 0.23
C LEU A 22 10.51 6.58 -0.95
N THR A 23 10.64 7.56 -1.85
CA THR A 23 9.73 7.73 -3.01
C THR A 23 10.07 6.89 -4.22
N SER A 24 11.30 6.38 -4.32
CA SER A 24 11.80 5.60 -5.46
C SER A 24 10.82 4.49 -5.84
N ASP A 25 10.37 3.73 -4.84
CA ASP A 25 9.60 2.51 -5.03
C ASP A 25 8.13 2.64 -4.63
N THR A 26 7.67 3.85 -4.27
CA THR A 26 6.27 4.08 -3.91
C THR A 26 5.37 4.06 -5.16
N ILE A 27 4.30 3.25 -5.14
CA ILE A 27 3.27 3.25 -6.20
C ILE A 27 2.20 4.29 -5.89
N ASN A 28 1.74 4.30 -4.64
CA ASN A 28 0.83 5.29 -4.08
C ASN A 28 1.07 5.35 -2.55
N PRO A 29 0.45 6.27 -1.79
CA PRO A 29 0.67 6.38 -0.34
C PRO A 29 0.37 5.13 0.51
N PHE A 30 -0.21 4.08 -0.09
CA PHE A 30 -0.61 2.84 0.57
C PHE A 30 0.11 1.60 0.01
N SER A 31 1.01 1.74 -0.96
CA SER A 31 1.67 0.60 -1.60
C SER A 31 3.01 0.97 -2.24
N TYR A 32 3.92 0.01 -2.25
CA TYR A 32 5.29 0.17 -2.72
C TYR A 32 5.79 -1.11 -3.40
N TRP A 33 6.80 -0.98 -4.24
CA TRP A 33 7.54 -2.10 -4.81
C TRP A 33 8.47 -2.70 -3.75
N VAL A 34 8.31 -4.00 -3.50
CA VAL A 34 9.33 -4.81 -2.79
C VAL A 34 10.45 -5.16 -3.77
N LEU A 35 10.07 -5.50 -4.99
CA LEU A 35 10.97 -5.74 -6.11
C LEU A 35 10.37 -5.07 -7.35
N ARG A 36 10.99 -4.00 -7.83
CA ARG A 36 10.46 -3.17 -8.92
C ARG A 36 10.06 -3.99 -10.14
N GLY A 37 8.82 -3.80 -10.59
CA GLY A 37 8.26 -4.47 -11.77
C GLY A 37 7.99 -5.97 -11.58
N LYS A 38 8.16 -6.50 -10.37
CA LYS A 38 7.92 -7.93 -10.07
C LYS A 38 6.98 -8.13 -8.89
N ILE A 39 7.26 -7.51 -7.74
CA ILE A 39 6.51 -7.73 -6.49
C ILE A 39 6.26 -6.39 -5.80
N ALA A 40 5.00 -6.15 -5.46
CA ALA A 40 4.58 -5.00 -4.67
C ALA A 40 3.85 -5.45 -3.40
N ALA A 41 3.93 -4.63 -2.36
CA ALA A 41 3.21 -4.82 -1.11
C ALA A 41 2.45 -3.54 -0.77
N GLY A 42 1.37 -3.67 0.02
CA GLY A 42 0.57 -2.52 0.41
C GLY A 42 -0.63 -2.87 1.25
N GLU A 43 -1.37 -1.84 1.64
CA GLU A 43 -2.62 -1.99 2.36
C GLU A 43 -3.70 -2.65 1.50
N TYR A 44 -4.68 -3.26 2.17
CA TYR A 44 -5.90 -3.75 1.53
C TYR A 44 -6.55 -2.63 0.68
N PRO A 45 -6.74 -2.85 -0.64
CA PRO A 45 -7.19 -1.79 -1.52
C PRO A 45 -8.70 -1.53 -1.40
N GLY A 46 -9.47 -2.45 -0.81
CA GLY A 46 -10.90 -2.29 -0.58
C GLY A 46 -11.24 -1.29 0.54
N LYS A 47 -12.54 -1.19 0.87
CA LYS A 47 -13.01 -0.30 1.94
C LYS A 47 -12.47 -0.80 3.29
N GLN A 48 -11.88 0.09 4.09
CA GLN A 48 -11.24 -0.29 5.37
C GLN A 48 -12.21 -0.42 6.55
N PHE A 49 -13.52 -0.22 6.36
CA PHE A 49 -14.49 -0.39 7.44
C PHE A 49 -14.66 -1.87 7.79
N SER A 50 -14.06 -2.27 8.91
CA SER A 50 -14.40 -3.48 9.66
C SER A 50 -15.28 -3.08 10.85
N LYS A 51 -16.21 -3.94 11.30
CA LYS A 51 -17.15 -3.66 12.41
C LYS A 51 -16.48 -3.56 13.80
N LYS A 52 -15.19 -3.21 13.91
CA LYS A 52 -14.44 -3.09 15.18
C LYS A 52 -13.48 -1.88 15.17
N PRO A 53 -13.55 -0.95 16.16
CA PRO A 53 -12.92 0.37 16.13
C PRO A 53 -11.42 0.45 16.50
N SER A 54 -10.71 -0.65 16.74
CA SER A 54 -9.33 -0.62 17.28
C SER A 54 -8.22 -0.37 16.24
N THR A 55 -8.53 -0.17 14.95
CA THR A 55 -7.53 -0.01 13.87
C THR A 55 -6.95 1.42 13.74
N PHE A 56 -7.27 2.34 14.65
CA PHE A 56 -7.05 3.78 14.47
C PHE A 56 -5.59 4.27 14.69
N ILE A 57 -4.72 3.52 15.38
CA ILE A 57 -3.37 4.02 15.74
C ILE A 57 -2.35 3.94 14.59
N ALA A 58 -2.39 2.88 13.76
CA ALA A 58 -1.53 2.79 12.56
C ALA A 58 -1.86 3.85 11.51
N SER A 59 -3.11 4.34 11.49
CA SER A 59 -3.54 5.42 10.62
C SER A 59 -2.98 6.79 10.98
N VAL A 60 -2.63 7.08 12.24
CA VAL A 60 -2.22 8.44 12.65
C VAL A 60 -0.89 8.86 12.01
N VAL A 61 0.09 7.95 11.91
CA VAL A 61 1.41 8.26 11.31
C VAL A 61 1.32 8.46 9.79
N HIS A 62 0.50 7.66 9.09
CA HIS A 62 0.22 7.86 7.66
C HIS A 62 -0.65 9.10 7.41
N SER A 63 -1.54 9.46 8.34
CA SER A 63 -2.38 10.66 8.25
C SER A 63 -1.55 11.93 8.29
N VAL A 64 -0.52 11.99 9.15
CA VAL A 64 0.35 13.17 9.26
C VAL A 64 1.16 13.38 7.98
N ILE A 65 1.71 12.32 7.38
CA ILE A 65 2.44 12.41 6.10
C ILE A 65 1.49 12.74 4.93
N ALA A 66 0.28 12.18 4.91
CA ALA A 66 -0.74 12.49 3.91
C ALA A 66 -1.27 13.93 4.03
N LEU A 67 -1.40 14.45 5.25
CA LEU A 67 -1.88 15.80 5.54
C LEU A 67 -0.90 16.88 5.06
N PHE A 68 0.42 16.64 5.19
CA PHE A 68 1.44 17.56 4.68
C PHE A 68 1.60 17.51 3.14
N ARG A 69 1.26 16.38 2.49
CA ARG A 69 1.35 16.25 1.01
C ARG A 69 0.07 16.64 0.26
N SER A 70 -1.10 16.62 0.91
CA SER A 70 -2.38 16.81 0.22
C SER A 70 -3.00 18.17 0.55
N ARG A 71 -2.89 19.11 -0.39
CA ARG A 71 -3.92 20.14 -0.58
C ARG A 71 -5.23 19.48 -1.07
N PHE A 72 -5.86 18.63 -0.25
CA PHE A 72 -7.17 18.00 -0.50
C PHE A 72 -7.26 16.94 -1.61
N ALA A 73 -6.43 15.88 -1.61
CA ALA A 73 -6.68 14.77 -2.56
C ALA A 73 -6.00 13.42 -2.26
N ALA A 74 -5.84 12.98 -1.00
CA ALA A 74 -5.61 11.55 -0.78
C ALA A 74 -6.93 10.80 -1.03
N ARG A 75 -7.24 10.50 -2.31
CA ARG A 75 -8.41 9.71 -2.71
C ARG A 75 -8.23 8.26 -2.24
N ASN A 76 -8.46 8.00 -0.95
CA ASN A 76 -8.47 6.67 -0.33
C ASN A 76 -9.71 5.85 -0.76
N SER A 77 -9.96 5.76 -2.07
CA SER A 77 -11.05 4.96 -2.65
C SER A 77 -10.50 3.70 -3.30
N PRO A 78 -11.23 2.57 -3.26
CA PRO A 78 -10.75 1.33 -3.86
C PRO A 78 -10.43 1.44 -5.35
N ASP A 79 -11.30 2.12 -6.10
CA ASP A 79 -11.10 2.35 -7.53
C ASP A 79 -9.81 3.10 -7.84
N TRP A 80 -9.47 4.11 -7.04
CA TRP A 80 -8.24 4.87 -7.23
C TRP A 80 -7.00 4.03 -6.89
N LYS A 81 -6.99 3.34 -5.74
CA LYS A 81 -5.86 2.49 -5.33
C LYS A 81 -5.59 1.40 -6.36
N ILE A 82 -6.62 0.63 -6.72
CA ILE A 82 -6.52 -0.44 -7.70
C ILE A 82 -6.09 0.13 -9.05
N GLY A 83 -6.63 1.29 -9.43
CA GLY A 83 -6.23 1.97 -10.66
C GLY A 83 -4.73 2.25 -10.70
N GLN A 84 -4.17 2.84 -9.65
CA GLN A 84 -2.73 3.13 -9.55
C GLN A 84 -1.88 1.85 -9.59
N LEU A 85 -2.29 0.79 -8.90
CA LEU A 85 -1.60 -0.51 -8.96
C LEU A 85 -1.58 -1.06 -10.40
N MET A 86 -2.71 -1.02 -11.11
CA MET A 86 -2.79 -1.49 -12.49
C MET A 86 -2.02 -0.59 -13.47
N ASP A 87 -2.03 0.72 -13.26
CA ASP A 87 -1.28 1.69 -14.05
C ASP A 87 0.24 1.48 -13.89
N SER A 88 0.69 1.02 -12.72
CA SER A 88 2.09 0.63 -12.50
C SER A 88 2.45 -0.74 -13.08
N GLY A 89 1.52 -1.42 -13.75
CA GLY A 89 1.75 -2.71 -14.39
C GLY A 89 1.40 -3.94 -13.54
N ILE A 90 0.81 -3.76 -12.35
CA ILE A 90 0.35 -4.91 -11.54
C ILE A 90 -0.88 -5.53 -12.20
N ASP A 91 -0.79 -6.82 -12.50
CA ASP A 91 -1.87 -7.61 -13.08
C ASP A 91 -2.27 -8.82 -12.20
N THR A 92 -1.54 -9.11 -11.13
CA THR A 92 -1.82 -10.25 -10.26
C THR A 92 -1.98 -9.76 -8.84
N PHE A 93 -3.11 -10.12 -8.22
CA PHE A 93 -3.47 -9.70 -6.87
C PHE A 93 -3.49 -10.91 -5.95
N ILE A 94 -2.64 -10.88 -4.93
CA ILE A 94 -2.62 -11.87 -3.85
C ILE A 94 -3.24 -11.22 -2.61
N ASP A 95 -4.41 -11.73 -2.21
CA ASP A 95 -5.16 -11.26 -1.04
C ASP A 95 -4.89 -12.16 0.15
N LEU A 96 -4.22 -11.62 1.16
CA LEU A 96 -3.89 -12.35 2.38
C LEU A 96 -4.96 -12.22 3.48
N THR A 97 -6.03 -11.46 3.23
CA THR A 97 -7.10 -11.25 4.22
C THR A 97 -8.06 -12.43 4.31
N GLU A 98 -8.60 -12.65 5.51
CA GLU A 98 -9.62 -13.68 5.72
C GLU A 98 -10.96 -13.29 5.05
N SER A 99 -11.75 -14.30 4.67
CA SER A 99 -13.09 -14.04 4.15
C SER A 99 -13.97 -13.36 5.20
N GLY A 100 -14.52 -12.20 4.83
CA GLY A 100 -15.33 -11.39 5.75
C GLY A 100 -14.54 -10.46 6.67
N GLU A 101 -13.21 -10.50 6.68
CA GLU A 101 -12.37 -9.56 7.45
C GLU A 101 -12.57 -8.12 6.96
N ARG A 102 -12.63 -7.96 5.62
CA ARG A 102 -12.82 -6.69 4.92
C ARG A 102 -13.88 -6.84 3.81
N PRO A 103 -14.62 -5.75 3.48
CA PRO A 103 -15.47 -5.71 2.30
C PRO A 103 -14.69 -6.05 1.03
N PRO A 104 -15.19 -6.99 0.19
CA PRO A 104 -14.45 -7.46 -0.96
C PRO A 104 -14.26 -6.35 -2.01
N TYR A 105 -13.12 -6.36 -2.71
CA TYR A 105 -12.78 -5.37 -3.74
C TYR A 105 -12.83 -5.90 -5.17
N ASN A 106 -13.26 -7.15 -5.37
CA ASN A 106 -13.41 -7.80 -6.68
C ASN A 106 -14.24 -6.98 -7.69
N MET A 107 -15.32 -6.32 -7.26
CA MET A 107 -16.12 -5.45 -8.13
C MET A 107 -15.32 -4.23 -8.61
N HIS A 108 -14.52 -3.62 -7.73
CA HIS A 108 -13.64 -2.51 -8.07
C HIS A 108 -12.52 -2.98 -9.00
N LEU A 109 -11.92 -4.15 -8.73
CA LEU A 109 -10.92 -4.76 -9.60
C LEU A 109 -11.45 -5.02 -11.01
N HIS A 110 -12.64 -5.62 -11.12
CA HIS A 110 -13.31 -5.82 -12.39
C HIS A 110 -13.57 -4.49 -13.12
N THR A 111 -14.05 -3.47 -12.41
CA THR A 111 -14.29 -2.14 -12.98
C THR A 111 -13.00 -1.53 -13.53
N GLN A 112 -11.89 -1.60 -12.79
CA GLN A 112 -10.61 -1.02 -13.22
C GLN A 112 -9.97 -1.82 -14.37
N ARG A 113 -10.13 -3.15 -14.39
CA ARG A 113 -9.78 -4.00 -15.57
C ARG A 113 -10.48 -3.51 -16.82
N ARG A 114 -11.81 -3.34 -16.76
CA ARG A 114 -12.62 -2.90 -17.90
C ARG A 114 -12.21 -1.51 -18.39
N LYS A 115 -12.02 -0.56 -17.47
CA LYS A 115 -11.57 0.81 -17.80
C LYS A 115 -10.24 0.85 -18.54
N ARG A 116 -9.32 -0.08 -18.23
CA ARG A 116 -7.97 -0.14 -18.81
C ARG A 116 -7.83 -1.14 -19.96
N SER A 117 -8.89 -1.88 -20.27
CA SER A 117 -8.82 -3.05 -21.18
C SER A 117 -7.67 -4.00 -20.81
N ARG A 118 -7.42 -4.19 -19.50
CA ARG A 118 -6.38 -5.08 -18.98
C ARG A 118 -6.98 -6.31 -18.31
N ARG A 119 -6.28 -7.44 -18.41
CA ARG A 119 -6.55 -8.62 -17.59
C ARG A 119 -5.91 -8.46 -16.22
N SER A 120 -6.45 -9.16 -15.24
CA SER A 120 -5.78 -9.34 -13.96
C SER A 120 -6.23 -10.65 -13.33
N GLU A 121 -5.34 -11.32 -12.61
CA GLU A 121 -5.65 -12.51 -11.82
C GLU A 121 -5.81 -12.15 -10.34
N TYR A 122 -6.62 -12.93 -9.62
CA TYR A 122 -6.90 -12.72 -8.20
C TYR A 122 -6.86 -14.06 -7.49
N TYR A 123 -6.00 -14.15 -6.48
CA TYR A 123 -5.86 -15.30 -5.60
C TYR A 123 -6.02 -14.84 -4.16
N ARG A 124 -6.63 -15.67 -3.33
CA ARG A 124 -6.74 -15.43 -1.89
C ARG A 124 -6.08 -16.57 -1.13
N PHE A 125 -5.08 -16.22 -0.32
CA PHE A 125 -4.37 -17.13 0.57
C PHE A 125 -4.44 -16.55 1.98
N PRO A 126 -5.50 -16.84 2.75
CA PRO A 126 -5.77 -16.15 4.00
C PRO A 126 -4.67 -16.44 5.03
N ILE A 127 -4.16 -15.39 5.65
CA ILE A 127 -3.26 -15.45 6.80
C ILE A 127 -3.95 -14.73 7.96
N PRO A 128 -4.20 -15.39 9.10
CA PRO A 128 -4.84 -14.75 10.24
C PRO A 128 -4.08 -13.50 10.69
N ASP A 129 -4.81 -12.45 11.10
CA ASP A 129 -4.20 -11.18 11.49
C ASP A 129 -3.11 -11.38 12.56
N LYS A 130 -1.94 -10.78 12.33
CA LYS A 130 -0.73 -10.88 13.18
C LYS A 130 -0.21 -12.29 13.41
N ASN A 131 -0.56 -13.23 12.55
CA ASN A 131 -0.05 -14.58 12.60
C ASN A 131 0.86 -14.88 11.40
N VAL A 132 1.57 -15.99 11.47
CA VAL A 132 2.35 -16.53 10.35
C VAL A 132 1.64 -17.76 9.80
N THR A 133 1.77 -17.97 8.50
CA THR A 133 1.21 -19.15 7.84
C THR A 133 2.15 -20.36 7.99
N SER A 134 1.67 -21.54 7.59
CA SER A 134 2.46 -22.79 7.63
C SER A 134 3.44 -22.88 6.45
N LEU A 135 4.46 -23.72 6.58
CA LEU A 135 5.41 -23.97 5.49
C LEU A 135 4.71 -24.52 4.24
N GLU A 136 3.75 -25.43 4.41
CA GLU A 136 3.03 -26.02 3.28
C GLU A 136 2.18 -24.98 2.57
N GLN A 137 1.47 -24.13 3.32
CA GLN A 137 0.69 -23.04 2.73
C GLN A 137 1.58 -21.99 2.04
N MET A 138 2.79 -21.70 2.57
CA MET A 138 3.74 -20.81 1.88
C MET A 138 4.23 -21.35 0.53
N LYS A 139 4.24 -22.67 0.31
CA LYS A 139 4.62 -23.25 -0.99
C LYS A 139 3.51 -23.12 -2.03
N GLU A 140 2.27 -22.92 -1.60
CA GLU A 140 1.12 -22.73 -2.47
C GLU A 140 0.94 -21.27 -2.91
N ILE A 141 1.49 -20.32 -2.16
CA ILE A 141 1.49 -18.87 -2.43
C ILE A 141 2.56 -18.53 -3.48
#